data_AF-A0A377DGW0-F1
#
_entry.id   AF-A0A377DGW0-F1
#
_cell.length_a   1.000
_cell.length_b   1.000
_cell.length_c   1.000
_cell.angle_alpha   90.00
_cell.angle_beta   90.00
_cell.angle_gamma   90.00
#
_symmetry.space_group_name_H-M   'P 1'
#
loop_
_entity.id
_entity.type
_entity.pdbx_description
1 polymer ?
#
loop_
_entity_poly.entity_id
_entity_poly.type
_entity_poly.pdbx_seq_one_letter_code
_entity_poly.pdbx_strand_id
1 'polypeptide(L)' 'MTGFPTLKDKIPAEQWQDKRVVWDARVKLLTSQGPGTAIDFGLKIIDLLVGREKAHEVASQLVMAAGIYNYYE' A
#
# COMPACT_ATOMS: atom_id res chain seq x y z
N MET A 1 -5.43 8.78 5.64
CA MET A 1 -5.82 7.61 4.82
C MET A 1 -5.82 8.00 3.35
N THR A 2 -5.83 7.01 2.47
CA THR A 2 -5.97 7.21 1.01
C THR A 2 -7.20 6.44 0.51
N GLY A 3 -7.54 6.60 -0.76
CA GLY A 3 -8.67 5.94 -1.41
C GLY A 3 -8.71 6.24 -2.90
N PHE A 4 -9.79 5.85 -3.58
CA PHE A 4 -9.93 6.08 -5.02
C PHE A 4 -9.88 7.58 -5.34
N PRO A 5 -9.02 8.05 -6.26
CA PRO A 5 -8.76 9.48 -6.45
C PRO A 5 -10.01 10.32 -6.75
N THR A 6 -10.98 9.78 -7.50
CA THR A 6 -12.21 10.51 -7.84
C THR A 6 -13.21 10.60 -6.67
N LEU A 7 -12.96 9.90 -5.58
CA LEU A 7 -13.74 9.95 -4.34
C LEU A 7 -13.00 10.72 -3.24
N LYS A 8 -11.92 11.43 -3.58
CA LYS A 8 -11.13 12.25 -2.64
C LYS A 8 -12.00 13.22 -1.84
N ASP A 9 -13.02 13.81 -2.46
CA ASP A 9 -13.95 14.75 -1.82
C ASP A 9 -14.82 14.11 -0.72
N LYS A 10 -14.80 12.78 -0.60
CA LYS A 10 -15.50 12.02 0.45
C LYS A 10 -14.63 11.77 1.69
N ILE A 11 -13.34 12.15 1.66
CA ILE A 11 -12.42 12.05 2.80
C ILE A 11 -12.09 13.48 3.28
N PRO A 12 -12.17 13.77 4.60
CA PRO A 12 -11.77 15.07 5.14
C PRO A 12 -10.36 15.46 4.69
N ALA A 13 -10.17 16.73 4.30
CA ALA A 13 -8.95 17.21 3.65
C ALA A 13 -7.69 17.00 4.51
N GLU A 14 -7.82 17.11 5.83
CA GLU A 14 -6.76 16.88 6.81
C GLU A 14 -6.38 15.40 6.97
N GLN A 15 -7.24 14.48 6.54
CA GLN A 15 -6.99 13.05 6.59
C GLN A 15 -6.50 12.47 5.26
N TRP A 16 -6.73 13.16 4.15
CA TRP A 16 -6.36 12.71 2.81
C TRP A 16 -4.84 12.68 2.61
N GLN A 17 -4.33 11.58 2.08
CA GLN A 17 -2.95 11.46 1.61
C GLN A 17 -2.95 10.86 0.20
N ASP A 18 -2.45 11.62 -0.78
CA ASP A 18 -2.36 11.16 -2.16
C ASP A 18 -1.12 10.27 -2.35
N LYS A 19 -1.26 9.01 -1.91
CA LYS A 19 -0.23 7.97 -1.98
C LYS A 19 -0.88 6.65 -2.37
N ARG A 20 -0.16 5.82 -3.12
CA ARG A 20 -0.59 4.48 -3.56
C ARG A 20 -1.05 3.60 -2.38
N VAL A 21 -0.28 3.61 -1.29
CA VAL A 21 -0.58 2.91 -0.03
C VAL A 21 -0.27 3.84 1.15
N VAL A 22 -1.13 3.82 2.17
CA VAL A 22 -0.94 4.56 3.42
C VAL A 22 -1.14 3.60 4.59
N TRP A 23 -0.13 3.51 5.46
CA TRP A 23 -0.17 2.80 6.74
C TRP A 23 -0.15 3.81 7.89
N ASP A 24 -1.24 3.89 8.66
CA ASP A 24 -1.26 4.60 9.95
C ASP A 24 -1.04 3.60 11.09
N ALA A 25 0.20 3.52 11.56
CA ALA A 25 0.62 2.60 12.62
C ALA A 25 -0.09 2.85 13.96
N ARG A 26 -0.53 4.09 14.24
CA ARG A 26 -1.12 4.44 15.55
C ARG A 26 -2.47 3.80 15.76
N VAL A 27 -3.26 3.67 14.67
CA VAL A 27 -4.60 3.09 14.68
C VAL A 27 -4.68 1.78 13.89
N LYS A 28 -3.54 1.28 13.40
CA LYS A 28 -3.42 0.07 12.60
C LYS A 28 -4.32 0.07 11.35
N LEU A 29 -4.40 1.21 10.65
CA LEU A 29 -5.21 1.38 9.45
C LEU A 29 -4.34 1.36 8.20
N LEU A 30 -4.57 0.37 7.33
CA LEU A 30 -3.96 0.28 5.99
C LEU A 30 -5.00 0.64 4.92
N THR A 31 -4.66 1.57 4.02
CA THR A 31 -5.51 2.00 2.90
C THR A 31 -4.72 2.08 1.60
N SER A 32 -5.41 1.94 0.45
CA SER A 32 -4.82 1.95 -0.91
C SER A 32 -5.79 2.58 -1.92
N GLN A 33 -5.31 2.97 -3.10
CA GLN A 33 -6.07 3.80 -4.04
C GLN A 33 -6.98 3.04 -5.03
N GLY A 34 -6.62 1.86 -5.53
CA GLY A 34 -7.47 1.17 -6.49
C GLY A 34 -6.84 -0.08 -7.14
N PRO A 35 -7.39 -0.54 -8.28
CA PRO A 35 -6.95 -1.77 -8.92
C PRO A 35 -5.44 -1.80 -9.22
N GLY A 36 -4.88 -0.69 -9.71
CA GLY A 36 -3.46 -0.56 -10.02
C GLY A 36 -2.52 -0.50 -8.81
N THR A 37 -3.04 -0.46 -7.58
CA THR A 37 -2.27 -0.44 -6.32
C THR A 37 -2.53 -1.67 -5.45
N ALA A 38 -3.18 -2.71 -6.01
CA ALA A 38 -3.49 -3.94 -5.29
C ALA A 38 -2.24 -4.73 -4.89
N ILE A 39 -1.20 -4.74 -5.74
CA ILE A 39 0.09 -5.39 -5.44
C ILE A 39 0.75 -4.69 -4.26
N ASP A 40 0.90 -3.37 -4.30
CA ASP A 40 1.48 -2.57 -3.22
C ASP A 40 0.75 -2.81 -1.88
N PHE A 41 -0.59 -2.87 -1.94
CA PHE A 41 -1.44 -3.09 -0.77
C PHE A 41 -1.24 -4.48 -0.18
N GLY A 42 -1.28 -5.52 -1.02
CA GLY A 42 -1.07 -6.90 -0.59
C GLY A 42 0.32 -7.12 0.00
N LEU A 43 1.37 -6.59 -0.63
CA LEU A 43 2.73 -6.68 -0.11
C LEU A 43 2.89 -5.95 1.24
N LYS A 44 2.21 -4.81 1.44
CA LYS A 44 2.24 -4.13 2.73
C LYS A 44 1.53 -4.92 3.83
N ILE A 45 0.46 -5.67 3.51
CA ILE A 45 -0.17 -6.58 4.46
C ILE A 45 0.81 -7.69 4.88
N ILE A 46 1.52 -8.29 3.91
CA ILE A 46 2.53 -9.32 4.18
C ILE A 46 3.64 -8.75 5.07
N ASP A 47 4.17 -7.59 4.75
CA ASP A 47 5.19 -6.90 5.57
C ASP A 47 4.71 -6.68 7.02
N LEU A 48 3.47 -6.23 7.21
CA LEU A 48 2.92 -5.95 8.54
C LEU A 48 2.60 -7.21 9.37
N LEU A 49 2.27 -8.33 8.74
CA LEU A 49 1.83 -9.55 9.43
C LEU A 49 2.92 -10.61 9.58
N VAL A 50 3.79 -10.75 8.58
CA VAL A 50 4.80 -11.82 8.50
C VAL A 50 6.22 -11.31 8.21
N GLY A 51 6.40 -9.99 8.09
CA GLY A 51 7.71 -9.36 7.98
C GLY A 51 8.14 -9.04 6.55
N ARG A 52 9.12 -8.15 6.47
CA ARG A 52 9.62 -7.54 5.25
C ARG A 52 10.27 -8.56 4.31
N GLU A 53 11.02 -9.51 4.86
CA GLU A 53 11.73 -10.55 4.10
C GLU A 53 10.72 -11.40 3.32
N LYS A 54 9.57 -11.72 3.93
CA LYS A 54 8.50 -12.45 3.26
C LYS A 54 7.76 -11.61 2.22
N ALA A 55 7.58 -10.31 2.48
CA ALA A 55 7.04 -9.39 1.49
C ALA A 55 7.95 -9.31 0.26
N HIS A 56 9.27 -9.25 0.46
CA HIS A 56 10.25 -9.29 -0.62
C HIS A 56 10.24 -10.61 -1.40
N GLU A 57 10.21 -11.74 -0.69
CA GLU A 57 10.12 -13.07 -1.31
C GLU A 57 8.89 -13.16 -2.23
N VAL A 58 7.71 -12.75 -1.76
CA VAL A 58 6.50 -12.73 -2.58
C VAL A 58 6.62 -11.75 -3.74
N ALA A 59 7.13 -10.54 -3.50
CA ALA A 59 7.29 -9.52 -4.55
C ALA A 59 8.18 -10.00 -5.71
N SER A 60 9.23 -10.77 -5.41
CA SER A 60 10.16 -11.32 -6.41
C SER A 60 9.51 -12.30 -7.41
N GLN A 61 8.33 -12.84 -7.09
CA GLN A 61 7.62 -13.82 -7.92
C GLN A 61 6.68 -13.18 -8.95
N LEU A 62 6.44 -11.86 -8.86
CA LEU A 62 5.30 -11.21 -9.51
C LEU A 62 5.61 -10.45 -10.80
N VAL A 63 6.87 -10.39 -11.24
CA VAL A 63 7.32 -9.61 -12.42
C VAL A 63 6.71 -8.20 -12.40
N MET A 64 6.92 -7.49 -11.28
CA MET A 64 6.21 -6.24 -10.99
C MET A 64 6.61 -5.10 -11.95
N ALA A 65 5.66 -4.21 -12.22
CA ALA A 65 5.94 -2.98 -12.93
C ALA A 65 6.92 -2.09 -12.15
N ALA A 66 7.76 -1.36 -12.88
CA ALA A 66 8.67 -0.38 -12.29
C ALA A 66 7.90 0.68 -11.48
N GLY A 67 8.42 1.03 -10.31
CA GLY A 67 7.81 2.00 -9.39
C GLY A 67 6.99 1.38 -8.25
N ILE A 68 6.73 0.07 -8.26
CA ILE A 68 6.17 -0.66 -7.10
C ILE A 68 7.33 -1.05 -6.17
N TYR A 69 7.23 -0.73 -4.88
CA TYR A 69 8.27 -1.10 -3.91
C TYR A 69 8.28 -2.62 -3.68
N ASN A 70 9.46 -3.23 -3.83
CA ASN A 70 9.67 -4.68 -3.77
C ASN A 70 10.24 -5.17 -2.44
N TYR A 71 10.36 -4.30 -1.42
CA TYR A 71 10.83 -4.64 -0.06
C TYR A 71 12.27 -5.17 0.02
N TYR A 72 13.05 -5.05 -1.04
CA TYR A 72 14.48 -5.36 -1.06
C TYR A 72 15.27 -4.38 -0.16
N GLU A 73 16.44 -4.82 0.32
CA GLU A 73 17.40 -4.01 1.09
C GLU A 73 18.08 -2.93 0.25
#